data_AF-A0A2G1WMR5-F1
#
_entry.id   AF-A0A2G1WMR5-F1
#
_cell.length_a   1.000
_cell.length_b   1.000
_cell.length_c   1.000
_cell.angle_alpha   90.00
_cell.angle_beta   90.00
_cell.angle_gamma   90.00
#
_symmetry.space_group_name_H-M   'P 1'
#
loop_
_entity.id
_entity.type
_entity.pdbx_description
1 polymer ?
#
loop_
_entity_poly.entity_id
_entity_poly.type
_entity_poly.pdbx_seq_one_letter_code
_entity_poly.pdbx_strand_id
1 'polypeptide(L)'
;MDDRTREYLKGRFGDYYRRASPALPPDANLREWGHIPWTRGSGTTMLRHQSLYDLGDVDTFFADNAPRHAYFSAARYDDPGASTMSQKGWRSADLVFDLDA
;
A
#
# COMPACT_ATOMS: atom_id res chain seq x y z
N MET A 1 -5.25 -10.03 -17.68
CA MET A 1 -6.32 -9.04 -17.89
C MET A 1 -5.99 -8.32 -19.19
N ASP A 2 -6.97 -8.16 -20.08
CA ASP A 2 -6.76 -7.36 -21.30
C ASP A 2 -6.57 -5.87 -20.97
N ASP A 3 -5.98 -5.14 -21.89
CA ASP A 3 -5.63 -3.73 -21.68
C ASP A 3 -6.86 -2.84 -21.45
N ARG A 4 -7.98 -3.09 -22.12
CA ARG A 4 -9.18 -2.26 -22.00
C ARG A 4 -9.82 -2.41 -20.63
N THR A 5 -9.95 -3.64 -20.14
CA THR A 5 -10.47 -3.91 -18.80
C THR A 5 -9.57 -3.29 -17.73
N ARG A 6 -8.24 -3.38 -17.90
CA ARG A 6 -7.29 -2.80 -16.95
C ARG A 6 -7.42 -1.29 -16.85
N GLU A 7 -7.39 -0.58 -17.98
CA GLU A 7 -7.49 0.88 -17.98
C GLU A 7 -8.85 1.36 -17.45
N TYR A 8 -9.93 0.64 -17.77
CA TYR A 8 -11.25 0.92 -17.21
C TYR A 8 -11.24 0.79 -15.68
N LEU A 9 -10.75 -0.32 -15.13
CA LEU A 9 -10.71 -0.54 -13.68
C LEU A 9 -9.78 0.45 -12.97
N LYS A 10 -8.60 0.74 -13.55
CA LYS A 10 -7.69 1.78 -13.04
C LYS A 10 -8.39 3.13 -12.94
N GLY A 11 -9.15 3.51 -13.96
CA GLY A 11 -9.96 4.73 -13.96
C GLY A 11 -11.02 4.75 -12.85
N ARG A 12 -11.75 3.63 -12.66
CA ARG A 12 -12.76 3.51 -11.60
C ARG A 12 -12.17 3.56 -10.19
N PHE A 13 -10.99 2.97 -9.98
CA PHE A 13 -10.27 3.06 -8.72
C PHE A 13 -9.76 4.49 -8.46
N GLY A 14 -9.26 5.18 -9.49
CA GLY A 14 -8.87 6.59 -9.37
C GLY A 14 -10.05 7.49 -9.03
N ASP A 15 -11.21 7.27 -9.64
CA ASP A 15 -12.44 7.98 -9.28
C ASP A 15 -12.83 7.75 -7.82
N TYR A 16 -12.68 6.53 -7.32
CA TYR A 16 -12.95 6.19 -5.93
C TYR A 16 -11.99 6.93 -4.99
N TYR A 17 -10.67 6.80 -5.19
CA TYR A 17 -9.68 7.42 -4.30
C TYR A 17 -9.65 8.95 -4.35
N ARG A 18 -10.13 9.59 -5.42
CA ARG A 18 -10.35 11.06 -5.43
C ARG A 18 -11.48 11.54 -4.50
N ARG A 19 -12.37 10.63 -4.08
CA ARG A 19 -13.54 10.96 -3.25
C ARG A 19 -13.46 10.33 -1.86
N ALA A 20 -12.77 9.21 -1.74
CA ALA A 20 -12.54 8.54 -0.47
C ALA A 20 -11.26 9.06 0.17
N SER A 21 -11.27 9.22 1.49
CA SER A 21 -10.07 9.45 2.30
C SER A 21 -9.90 8.23 3.22
N PRO A 22 -9.06 7.23 2.85
CA PRO A 22 -8.86 6.04 3.65
C PRO A 22 -8.29 6.40 5.02
N ALA A 23 -8.90 5.87 6.08
CA ALA A 23 -8.36 6.06 7.42
C ALA A 23 -6.95 5.46 7.53
N LEU A 24 -6.00 6.25 8.03
CA LEU A 24 -4.66 5.76 8.30
C LEU A 24 -4.65 4.82 9.51
N PRO A 25 -3.80 3.78 9.51
CA PRO A 25 -3.64 2.93 10.68
C PRO A 25 -3.01 3.71 11.84
N PRO A 26 -3.23 3.25 13.10
CA PRO A 26 -2.46 3.75 14.24
C PRO A 26 -0.96 3.62 13.98
N ASP A 27 -0.20 4.64 14.36
CA ASP A 27 1.25 4.74 14.15
C ASP A 27 1.67 4.55 12.69
N ALA A 28 0.92 5.09 11.74
CA ALA A 28 1.17 4.96 10.29
C ALA A 28 2.62 5.26 9.87
N ASN A 29 3.29 6.18 10.57
CA ASN A 29 4.68 6.55 10.32
C ASN A 29 5.69 5.46 10.73
N LEU A 30 5.30 4.49 11.57
CA LEU A 30 6.13 3.37 12.00
C LEU A 30 5.88 2.09 11.18
N ARG A 31 5.02 2.14 10.16
CA ARG A 31 4.63 0.96 9.38
C ARG A 31 5.25 0.96 7.99
N GLU A 32 5.62 -0.23 7.53
CA GLU A 32 5.97 -0.44 6.12
C GLU A 32 4.67 -0.44 5.32
N TRP A 33 4.67 0.29 4.22
CA TRP A 33 3.61 0.33 3.24
C TRP A 33 4.00 -0.46 2.00
N GLY A 34 2.99 -1.07 1.39
CA GLY A 34 3.15 -1.74 0.11
C GLY A 34 1.87 -1.71 -0.69
N HIS A 35 1.99 -1.70 -2.01
CA HIS A 35 0.86 -1.65 -2.91
C HIS A 35 1.14 -2.42 -4.21
N ILE A 36 0.05 -2.79 -4.89
CA ILE A 36 0.10 -3.45 -6.19
C ILE A 36 -0.52 -2.48 -7.21
N PRO A 37 0.27 -1.93 -8.15
CA PRO A 37 -0.27 -1.08 -9.20
C PRO A 37 -0.95 -1.89 -10.32
N TRP A 38 -1.62 -1.17 -11.21
CA TRP A 38 -2.18 -1.74 -12.45
C TRP A 38 -1.08 -1.90 -13.51
N THR A 39 -0.38 -3.05 -13.51
CA THR A 39 0.69 -3.35 -14.48
C THR A 39 0.17 -4.14 -15.69
N ARG A 40 0.94 -4.09 -16.80
CA ARG A 40 0.73 -4.97 -17.96
C ARG A 40 1.23 -6.38 -17.66
N GLY A 41 0.61 -7.39 -18.27
CA GLY A 41 1.02 -8.79 -18.17
C GLY A 41 0.24 -9.61 -17.12
N SER A 42 0.66 -10.85 -16.92
CA SER A 42 0.07 -11.79 -15.95
C SER A 42 0.71 -11.73 -14.57
N GLY A 43 1.87 -11.07 -14.44
CA GLY A 43 2.60 -10.93 -13.18
C GLY A 43 1.95 -9.91 -12.25
N THR A 44 1.99 -10.21 -10.95
CA THR A 44 1.67 -9.24 -9.89
C THR A 44 2.98 -8.77 -9.26
N THR A 45 3.28 -7.49 -9.37
CA THR A 45 4.45 -6.87 -8.72
C THR A 45 3.96 -6.06 -7.54
N MET A 46 4.43 -6.42 -6.35
CA MET A 46 4.24 -5.61 -5.15
C MET A 46 5.38 -4.61 -5.04
N LEU A 47 5.04 -3.33 -4.96
CA LEU A 47 5.93 -2.26 -4.54
C LEU A 47 5.83 -2.16 -3.03
N ARG A 48 6.95 -2.27 -2.32
CA ARG A 48 7.04 -2.34 -0.86
C ARG A 48 8.35 -1.71 -0.39
N HIS A 49 8.64 -1.76 0.92
CA HIS A 49 9.72 -0.98 1.55
C HIS A 49 9.48 0.53 1.42
N GLN A 50 8.22 0.96 1.53
CA GLN A 50 7.87 2.37 1.57
C GLN A 50 7.49 2.73 3.00
N SER A 51 7.93 3.89 3.46
CA SER A 51 7.44 4.54 4.66
C SER A 51 6.36 5.55 4.30
N LEU A 52 5.70 6.12 5.32
CA LEU A 52 4.77 7.23 5.10
C LEU A 52 5.46 8.45 4.46
N TYR A 53 6.75 8.65 4.74
CA TYR A 53 7.54 9.70 4.11
C TYR A 53 7.69 9.49 2.60
N ASP A 54 7.89 8.24 2.16
CA ASP A 54 8.02 7.92 0.73
C ASP A 54 6.70 8.06 -0.03
N LEU A 55 5.58 7.81 0.65
CA LEU A 55 4.23 8.03 0.09
C LEU A 55 3.87 9.52 0.04
N GLY A 56 4.36 10.31 1.01
CA GLY A 56 3.99 11.71 1.17
C GLY A 56 2.56 11.86 1.68
N ASP A 57 1.79 12.71 1.01
CA ASP A 57 0.36 12.84 1.29
C ASP A 57 -0.39 11.60 0.76
N VAL A 58 -0.97 10.82 1.67
CA VAL A 58 -1.57 9.52 1.33
C VAL A 58 -2.78 9.69 0.43
N ASP A 59 -3.64 10.67 0.67
CA ASP A 59 -4.83 10.88 -0.16
C ASP A 59 -4.44 11.24 -1.61
N THR A 60 -3.46 12.11 -1.78
CA THR A 60 -2.87 12.45 -3.08
C THR A 60 -2.22 11.22 -3.73
N PHE A 61 -1.42 10.46 -2.99
CA PHE A 61 -0.78 9.24 -3.49
C PHE A 61 -1.82 8.25 -4.05
N PHE A 62 -2.90 8.01 -3.30
CA PHE A 62 -3.96 7.08 -3.70
C PHE A 62 -4.78 7.62 -4.88
N ALA A 63 -5.06 8.92 -4.92
CA ALA A 63 -5.76 9.57 -6.03
C ALA A 63 -4.97 9.50 -7.35
N ASP A 64 -3.65 9.67 -7.29
CA ASP A 64 -2.78 9.70 -8.46
C ASP A 64 -2.40 8.30 -8.96
N ASN A 65 -2.06 7.40 -8.04
CA ASN A 65 -1.56 6.06 -8.38
C ASN A 65 -2.68 5.03 -8.56
N ALA A 66 -3.83 5.25 -7.91
CA ALA A 66 -5.00 4.37 -7.94
C ALA A 66 -4.64 2.87 -7.77
N PRO A 67 -3.95 2.48 -6.68
CA PRO A 67 -3.43 1.13 -6.53
C PRO A 67 -4.56 0.09 -6.54
N ARG A 68 -4.30 -1.07 -7.17
CA ARG A 68 -5.25 -2.20 -7.20
C ARG A 68 -5.43 -2.81 -5.81
N HIS A 69 -4.34 -2.89 -5.07
CA HIS A 69 -4.33 -3.30 -3.66
C HIS A 69 -3.35 -2.40 -2.90
N ALA A 70 -3.67 -2.08 -1.66
CA ALA A 70 -2.80 -1.33 -0.76
C ALA A 70 -2.79 -2.01 0.61
N TYR A 71 -1.63 -2.02 1.25
CA TYR A 71 -1.37 -2.71 2.49
C TYR A 71 -0.42 -1.88 3.36
N PHE A 72 -0.48 -2.15 4.66
CA PHE A 72 0.53 -1.73 5.61
C PHE A 72 0.91 -2.93 6.50
N SER A 73 2.11 -2.92 7.07
CA SER A 73 2.58 -3.98 7.94
C SER A 73 1.83 -4.00 9.29
N ALA A 74 1.50 -5.20 9.79
CA ALA A 74 1.09 -5.38 11.18
C ALA A 74 2.21 -5.01 12.17
N ALA A 75 3.47 -5.16 11.74
CA ALA A 75 4.64 -4.76 12.49
C ALA A 75 4.88 -3.24 12.47
N ARG A 76 5.52 -2.75 13.53
CA ARG A 76 6.07 -1.40 13.67
C ARG A 76 7.59 -1.45 13.67
N TYR A 77 8.23 -0.49 13.02
CA TYR A 77 9.67 -0.42 12.77
C TYR A 77 10.24 0.96 13.14
N ASP A 78 11.53 1.02 13.45
CA ASP A 78 12.29 2.26 13.54
C ASP A 78 12.46 2.91 12.16
N ASP A 79 12.82 2.11 11.16
CA ASP A 79 12.97 2.49 9.75
C ASP A 79 12.09 1.59 8.87
N PRO A 80 10.83 1.99 8.60
CA PRO A 80 9.93 1.17 7.80
C PRO A 80 10.31 1.07 6.32
N GLY A 81 11.06 2.05 5.80
CA GLY A 81 11.50 2.12 4.40
C GLY A 81 12.74 1.26 4.10
N ALA A 82 13.44 0.77 5.13
CA ALA A 82 14.62 -0.07 4.93
C ALA A 82 14.31 -1.34 4.10
N SER A 83 15.24 -1.65 3.19
CA SER A 83 15.13 -2.79 2.26
C SER A 83 15.44 -4.14 2.91
N THR A 84 16.15 -4.14 4.04
CA THR A 84 16.51 -5.37 4.77
C THR A 84 15.92 -5.39 6.18
N MET A 85 15.54 -6.59 6.66
CA MET A 85 14.90 -6.74 7.97
C MET A 85 15.79 -6.32 9.14
N SER A 86 17.10 -6.58 9.06
CA SER A 86 18.05 -6.20 10.09
C SER A 86 18.19 -4.69 10.25
N GLN A 87 17.95 -3.93 9.18
CA GLN A 87 18.00 -2.47 9.18
C GLN A 87 16.69 -1.82 9.64
N LYS A 88 15.56 -2.52 9.56
CA LYS A 88 14.25 -1.95 9.90
C LYS A 88 14.09 -1.59 11.38
N GLY A 89 14.80 -2.26 12.30
CA GLY A 89 14.62 -2.07 13.73
C GLY A 89 13.19 -2.42 14.17
N TRP A 90 12.84 -3.71 14.14
CA TRP A 90 11.53 -4.19 14.56
C TRP A 90 11.24 -3.81 16.02
N ARG A 91 10.05 -3.26 16.28
CA ARG A 91 9.63 -2.81 17.63
C ARG A 91 8.56 -3.71 18.24
N SER A 92 7.49 -3.95 17.48
CA SER A 92 6.31 -4.69 17.92
C SER A 92 5.46 -5.09 16.72
N ALA A 93 4.42 -5.88 16.94
CA ALA A 93 3.43 -6.18 15.92
C ALA A 93 2.03 -6.29 16.53
N ASP A 94 1.02 -5.94 15.75
CA ASP A 94 -0.37 -6.20 16.10
C ASP A 94 -0.66 -7.70 16.03
N LEU A 95 -1.55 -8.19 16.90
CA LEU A 95 -2.13 -9.51 16.77
C LEU A 95 -3.30 -9.43 15.79
N VAL A 96 -3.19 -10.11 14.66
CA VAL A 96 -4.19 -10.07 13.57
C VAL A 96 -4.75 -11.47 13.38
N PHE A 97 -6.08 -11.56 13.22
CA PHE A 97 -6.77 -12.77 12.81
C PHE A 97 -7.45 -12.49 11.48
N ASP A 98 -7.24 -13.36 10.51
CA ASP A 98 -7.99 -13.37 9.26
C ASP A 98 -8.96 -14.54 9.29
N LEU A 99 -10.24 -14.27 9.05
CA LEU A 99 -11.30 -15.27 9.07
C LEU A 99 -11.83 -15.41 7.64
N ASP A 100 -11.11 -16.21 6.86
CA ASP A 100 -11.49 -16.49 5.48
C ASP A 100 -12.73 -17.39 5.43
N ALA A 101 -13.76 -16.92 4.72
CA ALA A 101 -15.03 -17.60 4.50
C ALA A 101 -15.10 -18.28 3.13
#